data_AF-A0A6A6AFL3-F1
#
_entry.id   AF-A0A6A6AFL3-F1
#
_cell.length_a   1.000
_cell.length_b   1.000
_cell.length_c   1.000
_cell.angle_alpha   90.00
_cell.angle_beta   90.00
_cell.angle_gamma   90.00
#
_symmetry.space_group_name_H-M   'P 1'
#
loop_
_entity.id
_entity.type
_entity.pdbx_description
1 polymer ?
#
loop_
_entity_poly.entity_id
_entity_poly.type
_entity_poly.pdbx_seq_one_letter_code
_entity_poly.pdbx_strand_id
1 'polypeptide(L)'
;MPETCTDARHEMDHLLLKNGANSFYPLDRLRDHFTPEKVKQILTCSCKTCREDVRLFGNQTDPETYVKEIVGEGFDPYDSRKTLFSVFGLLISVEHPLFIIGFADRDCSDFKLESWATDATLFSRETLQRYTGSYKTDARKFEWFATKFEDSIRRFAVPHMDSGKFVHYDASVILPFVKEREIGKRKEEDGHWTSEGANGKVFAFKIHPEYCKFRVSLTHRSHYYGQR
;
A
#
# COMPACT_ATOMS: atom_id res chain seq x y z
N MET A 1 -27.32 -13.36 -1.61
CA MET A 1 -26.99 -12.01 -1.14
C MET A 1 -25.76 -11.56 -1.89
N PRO A 2 -25.65 -10.29 -2.30
CA PRO A 2 -24.47 -9.78 -3.00
C PRO A 2 -23.20 -9.95 -2.14
N GLU A 3 -22.09 -10.32 -2.78
CA GLU A 3 -20.80 -10.51 -2.12
C GLU A 3 -20.06 -9.17 -2.06
N THR A 4 -20.40 -8.34 -1.06
CA THR A 4 -19.89 -6.97 -0.93
C THR A 4 -18.37 -6.88 -0.89
N CYS A 5 -17.69 -7.92 -0.37
CA CYS A 5 -16.23 -8.03 -0.41
C CYS A 5 -15.67 -8.19 -1.83
N THR A 6 -16.36 -8.95 -2.68
CA THR A 6 -15.96 -9.20 -4.08
C THR A 6 -16.17 -7.95 -4.91
N ASP A 7 -17.31 -7.28 -4.71
CA ASP A 7 -17.61 -5.99 -5.36
C ASP A 7 -16.59 -4.91 -4.97
N ALA A 8 -16.27 -4.79 -3.67
CA ALA A 8 -15.26 -3.86 -3.19
C ALA A 8 -13.89 -4.10 -3.85
N ARG A 9 -13.48 -5.36 -4.01
CA ARG A 9 -12.24 -5.70 -4.71
C ARG A 9 -12.24 -5.19 -6.15
N HIS A 10 -13.35 -5.36 -6.87
CA HIS A 10 -13.48 -4.87 -8.24
C HIS A 10 -13.47 -3.34 -8.31
N GLU A 11 -14.12 -2.67 -7.38
CA GLU A 11 -14.11 -1.19 -7.30
C GLU A 11 -12.71 -0.64 -7.07
N MET A 12 -11.88 -1.34 -6.28
CA MET A 12 -10.50 -0.92 -6.00
C MET A 12 -9.64 -0.81 -7.27
N ASP A 13 -9.92 -1.56 -8.33
CA ASP A 13 -9.16 -1.48 -9.59
C ASP A 13 -9.13 -0.05 -10.16
N HIS A 14 -10.16 0.76 -9.88
CA HIS A 14 -10.24 2.17 -10.28
C HIS A 14 -9.33 3.11 -9.46
N LEU A 15 -8.92 2.69 -8.26
CA LEU A 15 -8.07 3.46 -7.37
C LEU A 15 -6.60 3.35 -7.77
N LEU A 16 -6.21 2.26 -8.43
CA LEU A 16 -4.84 1.95 -8.82
C LEU A 16 -4.23 3.07 -9.66
N LEU A 17 -3.14 3.67 -9.17
CA LEU A 17 -2.34 4.61 -9.92
C LEU A 17 -1.35 3.82 -10.79
N LYS A 18 -1.55 3.88 -12.10
CA LYS A 18 -0.67 3.23 -13.08
C LYS A 18 0.53 4.11 -13.39
N ASN A 19 1.74 3.64 -13.09
CA ASN A 19 3.00 4.30 -13.48
C ASN A 19 3.98 3.26 -14.05
N GLY A 20 3.67 2.75 -15.26
CA GLY A 20 4.44 1.68 -15.88
C GLY A 20 4.43 0.41 -15.03
N ALA A 21 5.62 -0.14 -14.75
CA ALA A 21 5.80 -1.33 -13.92
C ALA A 21 5.49 -1.08 -12.43
N ASN A 22 5.47 0.19 -11.98
CA ASN A 22 5.37 0.57 -10.57
C ASN A 22 3.96 1.11 -10.25
N SER A 23 2.95 0.24 -10.33
CA SER A 23 1.56 0.61 -10.02
C SER A 23 1.22 0.36 -8.55
N PHE A 24 0.56 1.32 -7.90
CA PHE A 24 0.24 1.25 -6.47
C PHE A 24 -1.12 1.88 -6.15
N TYR A 25 -1.64 1.61 -4.96
CA TYR A 25 -2.88 2.16 -4.41
C TYR A 25 -2.53 3.31 -3.45
N PRO A 26 -2.74 4.58 -3.86
CA PRO A 26 -2.46 5.73 -3.00
C PRO A 26 -3.33 5.74 -1.73
N LEU A 27 -2.73 6.04 -0.58
CA LEU A 27 -3.41 6.03 0.72
C LEU A 27 -4.56 7.04 0.78
N ASP A 28 -4.42 8.21 0.18
CA ASP A 28 -5.50 9.20 0.05
C ASP A 28 -6.72 8.63 -0.69
N ARG A 29 -6.50 7.92 -1.80
CA ARG A 29 -7.59 7.27 -2.54
C ARG A 29 -8.25 6.14 -1.78
N LEU A 30 -7.49 5.37 -1.00
CA LEU A 30 -8.04 4.32 -0.14
C LEU A 30 -8.87 4.94 0.99
N ARG A 31 -8.38 6.02 1.60
CA ARG A 31 -9.10 6.79 2.63
C ARG A 31 -10.43 7.35 2.11
N ASP A 32 -10.41 7.94 0.92
CA ASP A 32 -11.63 8.47 0.28
C ASP A 32 -12.63 7.38 -0.09
N HIS A 33 -12.14 6.19 -0.45
CA HIS A 33 -12.97 5.06 -0.85
C HIS A 33 -13.59 4.31 0.34
N PHE A 34 -12.81 4.07 1.39
CA PHE A 34 -13.24 3.30 2.56
C PHE A 34 -13.87 4.18 3.63
N THR A 35 -15.04 4.73 3.32
CA THR A 35 -15.88 5.42 4.30
C THR A 35 -16.33 4.46 5.42
N PRO A 36 -16.68 4.96 6.62
CA PRO A 36 -17.19 4.12 7.71
C PRO A 36 -18.34 3.20 7.27
N GLU A 37 -19.25 3.71 6.45
CA GLU A 37 -20.38 2.95 5.89
C GLU A 37 -19.90 1.83 4.96
N LYS A 38 -18.94 2.11 4.09
CA LYS A 38 -18.38 1.12 3.15
C LYS A 38 -17.60 0.04 3.90
N VAL A 39 -16.79 0.43 4.88
CA VAL A 39 -16.07 -0.50 5.76
C VAL A 39 -17.07 -1.41 6.48
N LYS A 40 -18.10 -0.86 7.12
CA LYS A 40 -19.17 -1.63 7.76
C LYS A 40 -19.85 -2.60 6.79
N GLN A 41 -20.16 -2.16 5.57
CA GLN A 41 -20.77 -3.01 4.53
C GLN A 41 -19.89 -4.20 4.14
N ILE A 42 -18.57 -4.03 4.11
CA ILE A 42 -17.62 -5.10 3.77
C ILE A 42 -17.46 -6.06 4.96
N LEU A 43 -17.36 -5.54 6.18
CA LEU A 43 -17.23 -6.34 7.41
C LEU A 43 -18.45 -7.22 7.70
N THR A 44 -19.62 -6.79 7.22
CA THR A 44 -20.89 -7.53 7.32
C THR A 44 -21.11 -8.51 6.15
N CYS A 45 -20.12 -8.68 5.27
CA CYS A 45 -20.23 -9.62 4.15
C CYS A 45 -20.50 -11.04 4.64
N SER A 46 -21.58 -11.64 4.15
CA SER A 46 -22.00 -12.98 4.53
C SER A 46 -21.55 -14.07 3.56
N CYS A 47 -20.55 -13.82 2.70
CA CYS A 47 -20.06 -14.84 1.77
C CYS A 47 -19.42 -16.01 2.53
N LYS A 48 -19.20 -17.14 1.84
CA LYS A 48 -18.64 -18.34 2.49
C LYS A 48 -17.27 -18.05 3.14
N THR A 49 -16.38 -17.38 2.42
CA THR A 49 -15.04 -17.03 2.90
C THR A 49 -15.09 -16.11 4.12
N CYS A 50 -15.84 -15.00 4.07
CA CYS A 50 -15.93 -14.07 5.20
C CYS A 50 -16.50 -14.72 6.46
N ARG A 51 -17.51 -15.60 6.32
CA ARG A 51 -18.04 -16.37 7.48
C ARG A 51 -17.04 -17.35 8.05
N GLU A 52 -16.22 -17.99 7.20
CA GLU A 52 -15.15 -18.87 7.66
C GLU A 52 -14.07 -18.06 8.38
N ASP A 53 -13.65 -16.92 7.82
CA ASP A 53 -12.63 -16.04 8.39
C ASP A 53 -13.01 -15.51 9.78
N VAL A 54 -14.24 -15.01 9.96
CA VAL A 54 -14.74 -14.52 11.27
C VAL A 54 -14.63 -15.60 12.34
N ARG A 55 -15.00 -16.86 12.01
CA ARG A 55 -14.98 -17.98 12.96
C ARG A 55 -13.57 -18.29 13.49
N LEU A 56 -12.53 -17.95 12.73
CA LEU A 56 -11.13 -18.14 13.15
C LEU A 56 -10.72 -17.22 14.31
N PHE A 57 -11.47 -16.13 14.52
CA PHE A 57 -11.29 -15.18 15.61
C PHE A 57 -12.28 -15.38 16.76
N GLY A 58 -13.15 -16.40 16.69
CA GLY A 58 -14.12 -16.73 17.71
C GLY A 58 -15.58 -16.47 17.30
N ASN A 59 -16.51 -17.22 17.89
CA ASN A 59 -17.94 -17.17 17.53
C ASN A 59 -18.68 -15.92 18.07
N GLN A 60 -18.05 -15.14 18.96
CA GLN A 60 -18.64 -13.94 19.57
C GLN A 60 -18.08 -12.64 19.02
N THR A 61 -17.16 -12.72 18.05
CA THR A 61 -16.54 -11.55 17.45
C THR A 61 -17.55 -10.84 16.56
N ASP A 62 -17.86 -9.59 16.88
CA ASP A 62 -18.66 -8.71 16.04
C ASP A 62 -17.72 -7.87 15.15
N PRO A 63 -17.63 -8.17 13.83
CA PRO A 63 -16.73 -7.46 12.93
C PRO A 63 -17.04 -5.97 12.83
N GLU A 64 -18.29 -5.53 13.04
CA GLU A 64 -18.66 -4.12 12.91
C GLU A 64 -17.96 -3.23 13.96
N THR A 65 -17.51 -3.82 15.07
CA THR A 65 -16.81 -3.08 16.11
C THR A 65 -15.47 -2.50 15.63
N TYR A 66 -14.85 -3.09 14.61
CA TYR A 66 -13.55 -2.69 14.07
C TYR A 66 -13.60 -1.52 13.08
N VAL A 67 -14.79 -1.00 12.75
CA VAL A 67 -14.92 0.13 11.81
C VAL A 67 -14.09 1.33 12.26
N LYS A 68 -14.12 1.62 13.57
CA LYS A 68 -13.46 2.79 14.15
C LYS A 68 -11.95 2.70 14.05
N GLU A 69 -11.39 1.54 14.34
CA GLU A 69 -9.97 1.23 14.27
C GLU A 69 -9.47 1.29 12.83
N ILE A 70 -10.29 0.85 11.86
CA ILE A 70 -9.91 0.89 10.44
C ILE A 70 -9.80 2.33 9.95
N VAL A 71 -10.80 3.16 10.24
CA VAL A 71 -10.87 4.54 9.75
C VAL A 71 -10.13 5.55 10.65
N GLY A 72 -9.66 5.12 11.82
CA GLY A 72 -9.01 5.99 12.81
C GLY A 72 -9.98 6.97 13.50
N GLU A 73 -11.24 6.57 13.73
CA GLU A 73 -12.25 7.45 14.34
C GLU A 73 -11.78 7.96 15.71
N GLY A 74 -11.83 9.28 15.91
CA GLY A 74 -11.34 9.95 17.13
C GLY A 74 -9.86 10.36 17.08
N PHE A 75 -9.16 10.03 15.99
CA PHE A 75 -7.81 10.50 15.69
C PHE A 75 -7.78 11.29 14.38
N ASP A 76 -6.61 11.81 14.03
CA ASP A 76 -6.37 12.38 12.71
C ASP A 76 -6.38 11.26 11.66
N PRO A 77 -7.31 11.25 10.67
CA PRO A 77 -7.38 10.22 9.63
C PRO A 77 -6.16 10.25 8.68
N TYR A 78 -5.31 11.27 8.79
CA TYR A 78 -4.02 11.36 8.10
C TYR A 78 -2.85 10.77 8.91
N ASP A 79 -3.06 10.37 10.17
CA ASP A 79 -2.05 9.67 10.97
C ASP A 79 -2.03 8.16 10.63
N SER A 80 -1.10 7.75 9.77
CA SER A 80 -0.92 6.36 9.34
C SER A 80 -0.58 5.39 10.48
N ARG A 81 -0.30 5.87 11.70
CA ARG A 81 -0.13 5.03 12.90
C ARG A 81 -1.45 4.67 13.57
N LYS A 82 -2.55 5.30 13.15
CA LYS A 82 -3.89 5.18 13.75
C LYS A 82 -4.94 4.65 12.78
N THR A 83 -4.55 4.37 11.53
CA THR A 83 -5.44 3.88 10.48
C THR A 83 -4.98 2.53 9.93
N LEU A 84 -5.90 1.82 9.27
CA LEU A 84 -5.66 0.53 8.62
C LEU A 84 -6.20 0.50 7.18
N PHE A 85 -6.25 1.63 6.48
CA PHE A 85 -6.82 1.71 5.12
C PHE A 85 -6.04 0.85 4.11
N SER A 86 -4.71 0.92 4.14
CA SER A 86 -3.84 0.11 3.28
C SER A 86 -3.89 -1.35 3.68
N VAL A 87 -3.91 -1.65 4.98
CA VAL A 87 -4.05 -3.03 5.48
C VAL A 87 -5.37 -3.63 5.01
N PHE A 88 -6.47 -2.91 5.18
CA PHE A 88 -7.81 -3.37 4.79
C PHE A 88 -7.93 -3.54 3.28
N GLY A 89 -7.43 -2.58 2.50
CA GLY A 89 -7.37 -2.68 1.03
C GLY A 89 -6.57 -3.90 0.56
N LEU A 90 -5.40 -4.15 1.15
CA LEU A 90 -4.59 -5.33 0.85
C LEU A 90 -5.39 -6.61 1.13
N LEU A 91 -6.01 -6.70 2.30
CA LEU A 91 -6.81 -7.87 2.71
C LEU A 91 -8.01 -8.13 1.78
N ILE A 92 -8.67 -7.07 1.31
CA ILE A 92 -9.71 -7.17 0.27
C ILE A 92 -9.12 -7.71 -1.03
N SER A 93 -7.96 -7.19 -1.46
CA SER A 93 -7.28 -7.62 -2.69
C SER A 93 -6.89 -9.10 -2.67
N VAL A 94 -6.57 -9.65 -1.49
CA VAL A 94 -6.23 -11.07 -1.31
C VAL A 94 -7.43 -11.93 -0.89
N GLU A 95 -8.65 -11.39 -0.99
CA GLU A 95 -9.93 -12.09 -0.75
C GLU A 95 -10.21 -12.51 0.70
N HIS A 96 -9.54 -11.87 1.68
CA HIS A 96 -9.70 -12.14 3.11
C HIS A 96 -9.87 -10.86 3.95
N PRO A 97 -10.86 -9.99 3.64
CA PRO A 97 -11.04 -8.72 4.34
C PRO A 97 -11.23 -8.87 5.85
N LEU A 98 -11.84 -9.97 6.29
CA LEU A 98 -12.18 -10.21 7.70
C LEU A 98 -10.96 -10.55 8.56
N PHE A 99 -9.79 -10.80 7.97
CA PHE A 99 -8.55 -10.89 8.74
C PHE A 99 -8.14 -9.57 9.38
N ILE A 100 -8.75 -8.45 8.99
CA ILE A 100 -8.51 -7.14 9.59
C ILE A 100 -8.72 -7.15 11.11
N ILE A 101 -9.62 -8.00 11.60
CA ILE A 101 -9.84 -8.28 13.03
C ILE A 101 -8.52 -8.59 13.72
N GLY A 102 -7.80 -9.61 13.24
CA GLY A 102 -6.55 -10.04 13.85
C GLY A 102 -5.39 -9.07 13.67
N PHE A 103 -5.45 -8.21 12.65
CA PHE A 103 -4.53 -7.09 12.43
C PHE A 103 -4.77 -5.95 13.42
N ALA A 104 -6.03 -5.56 13.63
CA ALA A 104 -6.42 -4.56 14.61
C ALA A 104 -6.12 -5.00 16.04
N ASP A 105 -6.47 -6.24 16.42
CA ASP A 105 -6.22 -6.83 17.75
C ASP A 105 -4.73 -6.88 18.16
N ARG A 106 -3.82 -6.70 17.20
CA ARG A 106 -2.37 -6.80 17.40
C ARG A 106 -1.64 -5.51 17.04
N ASP A 107 -2.34 -4.39 17.16
CA ASP A 107 -1.80 -3.05 16.96
C ASP A 107 -1.04 -2.93 15.62
N CYS A 108 -1.61 -3.48 14.55
CA CYS A 108 -1.15 -3.17 13.20
C CYS A 108 -1.61 -1.76 12.81
N SER A 109 -1.00 -1.21 11.76
CA SER A 109 -1.34 0.09 11.21
C SER A 109 -0.78 0.20 9.79
N ASP A 110 -1.24 1.18 9.04
CA ASP A 110 -0.69 1.49 7.72
C ASP A 110 0.82 1.79 7.79
N PHE A 111 1.28 2.46 8.87
CA PHE A 111 2.70 2.70 9.13
C PHE A 111 3.51 1.40 9.33
N LYS A 112 2.94 0.40 10.01
CA LYS A 112 3.60 -0.90 10.21
C LYS A 112 3.68 -1.69 8.90
N LEU A 113 2.62 -1.62 8.09
CA LEU A 113 2.59 -2.23 6.75
C LEU A 113 3.63 -1.59 5.82
N GLU A 114 3.77 -0.27 5.85
CA GLU A 114 4.82 0.48 5.15
C GLU A 114 6.20 -0.04 5.52
N SER A 115 6.48 -0.19 6.83
CA SER A 115 7.76 -0.71 7.32
C SER A 115 8.07 -2.10 6.76
N TRP A 116 7.08 -2.99 6.68
CA TRP A 116 7.21 -4.32 6.08
C TRP A 116 7.50 -4.30 4.58
N ALA A 117 6.93 -3.34 3.84
CA ALA A 117 7.18 -3.21 2.41
C ALA A 117 8.56 -2.60 2.10
N THR A 118 9.08 -1.75 2.99
CA THR A 118 10.38 -1.07 2.81
C THR A 118 11.57 -1.87 3.32
N ASP A 119 11.38 -2.71 4.33
CA ASP A 119 12.42 -3.54 4.93
C ASP A 119 11.92 -4.98 5.04
N ALA A 120 12.41 -5.82 4.13
CA ALA A 120 12.02 -7.24 4.06
C ALA A 120 12.41 -8.02 5.32
N THR A 121 13.34 -7.52 6.15
CA THR A 121 13.71 -8.19 7.41
C THR A 121 12.65 -8.03 8.50
N LEU A 122 11.76 -7.04 8.37
CA LEU A 122 10.66 -6.77 9.31
C LEU A 122 9.40 -7.60 9.01
N PHE A 123 9.34 -8.24 7.84
CA PHE A 123 8.24 -9.08 7.43
C PHE A 123 8.66 -10.55 7.40
N SER A 124 7.80 -11.42 7.92
CA SER A 124 7.95 -12.85 7.77
C SER A 124 6.60 -13.54 7.76
N ARG A 125 6.53 -14.76 7.23
CA ARG A 125 5.30 -15.54 7.23
C ARG A 125 4.87 -15.91 8.65
N GLU A 126 5.81 -16.13 9.56
CA GLU A 126 5.55 -16.34 10.99
C GLU A 126 4.93 -15.10 11.63
N THR A 127 5.33 -13.91 11.19
CA THR A 127 4.70 -12.65 11.59
C THR A 127 3.26 -12.62 11.13
N LEU A 128 3.00 -13.00 9.86
CA LEU A 128 1.65 -13.05 9.30
C LEU A 128 0.74 -14.08 10.00
N GLN A 129 1.26 -15.24 10.40
CA GLN A 129 0.52 -16.24 11.18
C GLN A 129 -0.04 -15.70 12.50
N ARG A 130 0.58 -14.67 13.07
CA ARG A 130 0.06 -14.07 14.29
C ARG A 130 -1.28 -13.40 13.98
N TYR A 131 -1.43 -12.72 12.85
CA TYR A 131 -2.62 -11.92 12.54
C TYR A 131 -3.80 -12.73 11.98
N THR A 132 -3.62 -14.00 11.59
CA THR A 132 -4.65 -14.79 10.90
C THR A 132 -5.42 -15.77 11.80
N GLY A 133 -5.35 -15.59 13.12
CA GLY A 133 -6.07 -16.45 14.07
C GLY A 133 -5.66 -17.93 13.96
N SER A 134 -6.64 -18.82 13.84
CA SER A 134 -6.40 -20.25 13.61
C SER A 134 -6.17 -20.63 12.14
N TYR A 135 -6.18 -19.69 11.18
CA TYR A 135 -6.01 -20.00 9.75
C TYR A 135 -4.74 -20.80 9.44
N LYS A 136 -3.67 -20.54 10.21
CA LYS A 136 -2.38 -21.24 10.12
C LYS A 136 -2.47 -22.76 10.30
N THR A 137 -3.57 -23.31 10.83
CA THR A 137 -3.74 -24.76 10.94
C THR A 137 -3.97 -25.44 9.59
N ASP A 138 -4.48 -24.71 8.59
CA ASP A 138 -4.51 -25.17 7.20
C ASP A 138 -3.28 -24.63 6.46
N ALA A 139 -2.19 -25.40 6.51
CA ALA A 139 -0.89 -24.99 5.99
C ALA A 139 -0.95 -24.59 4.51
N ARG A 140 -1.75 -25.29 3.69
CA ARG A 140 -1.84 -25.03 2.25
C ARG A 140 -2.59 -23.73 1.96
N LYS A 141 -3.71 -23.50 2.63
CA LYS A 141 -4.46 -22.24 2.47
C LYS A 141 -3.68 -21.05 3.01
N PHE A 142 -3.02 -21.23 4.15
CA PHE A 142 -2.16 -20.20 4.73
C PHE A 142 -1.02 -19.84 3.79
N GLU A 143 -0.34 -20.82 3.20
CA GLU A 143 0.76 -20.62 2.27
C GLU A 143 0.33 -19.81 1.03
N TRP A 144 -0.83 -20.12 0.48
CA TRP A 144 -1.39 -19.39 -0.65
C TRP A 144 -1.76 -17.94 -0.29
N PHE A 145 -2.38 -17.75 0.87
CA PHE A 145 -2.68 -16.42 1.40
C PHE A 145 -1.40 -15.60 1.62
N ALA A 146 -0.39 -16.20 2.26
CA ALA A 146 0.87 -15.55 2.56
C ALA A 146 1.59 -15.11 1.28
N THR A 147 1.63 -15.96 0.26
CA THR A 147 2.21 -15.63 -1.05
C THR A 147 1.47 -14.44 -1.68
N LYS A 148 0.13 -14.47 -1.73
CA LYS A 148 -0.65 -13.35 -2.27
C LYS A 148 -0.45 -12.05 -1.48
N PHE A 149 -0.35 -12.14 -0.16
CA PHE A 149 -0.13 -11.01 0.73
C PHE A 149 1.25 -10.38 0.45
N GLU A 150 2.28 -11.21 0.38
CA GLU A 150 3.67 -10.83 0.08
C GLU A 150 3.79 -10.16 -1.30
N ASP A 151 3.15 -10.74 -2.32
CA ASP A 151 3.14 -10.16 -3.68
C ASP A 151 2.41 -8.82 -3.75
N SER A 152 1.42 -8.61 -2.88
CA SER A 152 0.56 -7.42 -2.91
C SER A 152 1.09 -6.28 -2.04
N ILE A 153 1.87 -6.56 -0.99
CA ILE A 153 2.19 -5.60 0.08
C ILE A 153 2.76 -4.29 -0.47
N ARG A 154 3.70 -4.36 -1.41
CA ARG A 154 4.39 -3.19 -1.96
C ARG A 154 3.49 -2.26 -2.77
N ARG A 155 2.35 -2.78 -3.27
CA ARG A 155 1.35 -1.98 -3.99
C ARG A 155 0.45 -1.20 -3.05
N PHE A 156 0.37 -1.58 -1.78
CA PHE A 156 -0.49 -0.95 -0.76
C PHE A 156 0.30 -0.13 0.27
N ALA A 157 1.58 -0.44 0.45
CA ALA A 157 2.46 0.14 1.45
C ALA A 157 3.65 0.87 0.79
N VAL A 158 3.34 1.98 0.13
CA VAL A 158 4.34 2.86 -0.50
C VAL A 158 4.94 3.79 0.55
N PRO A 159 6.27 4.01 0.58
CA PRO A 159 6.91 4.79 1.61
C PRO A 159 6.55 6.27 1.57
N HIS A 160 6.36 6.87 2.74
CA HIS A 160 6.32 8.32 2.90
C HIS A 160 7.75 8.88 2.86
N MET A 161 7.93 9.96 2.11
CA MET A 161 9.19 10.67 2.02
C MET A 161 9.19 11.81 3.04
N ASP A 162 9.84 11.57 4.18
CA ASP A 162 9.85 12.48 5.33
C ASP A 162 10.94 13.55 5.26
N SER A 163 11.96 13.36 4.40
CA SER A 163 13.06 14.31 4.26
C SER A 163 13.64 14.33 2.85
N GLY A 164 14.26 15.44 2.47
CA GLY A 164 15.06 15.54 1.25
C GLY A 164 16.48 14.94 1.37
N LYS A 165 16.75 14.17 2.43
CA LYS A 165 18.03 13.47 2.58
C LYS A 165 18.10 12.29 1.62
N PHE A 166 19.31 11.90 1.26
CA PHE A 166 19.53 10.67 0.49
C PHE A 166 19.10 9.47 1.33
N VAL A 167 18.21 8.65 0.75
CA VAL A 167 17.75 7.37 1.29
C VAL A 167 17.96 6.31 0.23
N HIS A 168 18.45 5.15 0.64
CA HIS A 168 18.59 3.99 -0.22
C HIS A 168 17.38 3.06 -0.01
N TYR A 169 16.73 2.68 -1.10
CA TYR A 169 15.65 1.70 -1.11
C TYR A 169 16.08 0.48 -1.90
N ASP A 170 15.65 -0.70 -1.46
CA ASP A 170 15.83 -1.93 -2.23
C ASP A 170 15.11 -1.82 -3.58
N ALA A 171 15.67 -2.47 -4.62
CA ALA A 171 15.14 -2.41 -5.99
C ALA A 171 13.69 -2.90 -6.11
N SER A 172 13.23 -3.68 -5.13
CA SER A 172 11.90 -4.25 -5.11
C SER A 172 10.83 -3.31 -4.54
N VAL A 173 11.23 -2.23 -3.85
CA VAL A 173 10.32 -1.24 -3.24
C VAL A 173 9.66 -0.37 -4.32
N ILE A 174 8.34 -0.26 -4.29
CA ILE A 174 7.60 0.68 -5.12
C ILE A 174 7.67 2.06 -4.47
N LEU A 175 8.19 3.04 -5.20
CA LEU A 175 8.30 4.43 -4.74
C LEU A 175 7.08 5.25 -5.19
N PRO A 176 6.69 6.31 -4.44
CA PRO A 176 5.53 7.17 -4.73
C PRO A 176 5.75 8.11 -5.93
N PHE A 177 6.49 7.67 -6.94
CA PHE A 177 6.79 8.46 -8.13
C PHE A 177 5.66 8.39 -9.14
N VAL A 178 5.35 9.54 -9.74
CA VAL A 178 4.35 9.72 -10.79
C VAL A 178 4.93 10.59 -11.89
N LYS A 179 4.42 10.41 -13.12
CA LYS A 179 4.91 11.12 -14.31
C LYS A 179 6.42 10.92 -14.51
N GLU A 180 6.88 9.69 -14.28
CA GLU A 180 8.27 9.32 -14.48
C GLU A 180 8.63 9.40 -15.97
N ARG A 181 9.78 10.00 -16.28
CA ARG A 181 10.35 10.06 -17.62
C ARG A 181 11.85 9.91 -17.55
N GLU A 182 12.40 9.07 -18.42
CA GLU A 182 13.85 8.97 -18.57
C GLU A 182 14.37 10.30 -19.15
N ILE A 183 15.47 10.80 -18.58
CA ILE A 183 16.16 12.02 -19.00
C ILE A 183 17.65 11.71 -19.23
N GLY A 184 18.38 12.65 -19.84
CA GLY A 184 19.77 12.42 -20.18
C GLY A 184 19.91 11.41 -21.32
N LYS A 185 19.11 11.58 -22.38
CA LYS A 185 19.32 10.90 -23.67
C LYS A 185 19.48 11.96 -24.74
N ARG A 186 20.54 11.83 -25.53
CA ARG A 186 20.80 12.68 -26.70
C ARG A 186 20.54 11.88 -27.96
N LYS A 187 19.95 12.54 -28.96
CA LYS A 187 19.87 11.99 -30.31
C LYS A 187 21.13 12.38 -31.06
N GLU A 188 21.89 11.40 -31.53
CA GLU A 188 23.06 11.59 -32.37
C GLU A 188 22.65 11.95 -33.81
N GLU A 189 23.61 12.43 -34.60
CA GLU A 189 23.38 12.88 -35.98
C GLU A 189 22.87 11.75 -36.90
N ASP A 190 23.19 10.50 -36.56
CA ASP A 190 22.73 9.29 -37.25
C ASP A 190 21.31 8.83 -36.83
N GLY A 191 20.71 9.54 -35.88
CA GLY A 191 19.37 9.28 -35.38
C GLY A 191 19.30 8.29 -34.21
N HIS A 192 20.41 7.71 -33.76
CA HIS A 192 20.43 6.85 -32.57
C HIS A 192 20.35 7.67 -31.27
N TRP A 193 19.71 7.08 -30.26
CA TRP A 193 19.63 7.67 -28.93
C TRP A 193 20.73 7.10 -28.05
N THR A 194 21.60 7.95 -27.51
CA THR A 194 22.65 7.57 -26.55
C THR A 194 22.42 8.23 -25.20
N SER A 195 22.76 7.52 -24.13
CA SER A 195 22.61 8.01 -22.76
C SER A 195 23.69 9.06 -22.44
N GLU A 196 23.27 10.22 -21.95
CA GLU A 196 24.11 11.26 -21.37
C GLU A 196 24.51 10.81 -19.94
N GLY A 197 25.47 9.89 -19.84
CA GLY A 197 25.98 9.42 -18.55
C GLY A 197 26.79 8.12 -18.68
N ALA A 198 27.82 7.97 -17.84
CA ALA A 198 28.76 6.86 -17.96
C ALA A 198 28.21 5.51 -17.45
N ASN A 199 27.27 5.49 -16.50
CA ASN A 199 26.98 4.26 -15.72
C ASN A 199 25.50 4.06 -15.30
N GLY A 200 24.51 4.69 -15.93
CA GLY A 200 23.11 4.45 -15.55
C GLY A 200 22.05 5.24 -16.32
N LYS A 201 20.79 4.90 -16.05
CA LYS A 201 19.62 5.65 -16.52
C LYS A 201 19.24 6.72 -15.49
N VAL A 202 18.90 7.91 -15.95
CA VAL A 202 18.46 9.01 -15.09
C VAL A 202 17.00 9.29 -15.36
N PHE A 203 16.21 9.55 -14.32
CA PHE A 203 14.78 9.79 -14.45
C PHE A 203 14.40 11.12 -13.78
N ALA A 204 13.45 11.82 -14.39
CA ALA A 204 12.70 12.89 -13.75
C ALA A 204 11.31 12.38 -13.38
N PHE A 205 10.83 12.73 -12.19
CA PHE A 205 9.54 12.30 -11.68
C PHE A 205 8.92 13.40 -10.80
N LYS A 206 7.65 13.21 -10.44
CA LYS A 206 7.00 13.92 -9.33
C LYS A 206 6.73 12.93 -8.21
N ILE A 207 6.75 13.38 -6.96
CA ILE A 207 6.29 12.58 -5.82
C ILE A 207 4.79 12.80 -5.67
N HIS A 208 4.02 11.72 -5.46
CA HIS A 208 2.59 11.81 -5.19
C HIS A 208 2.34 12.60 -3.89
N PRO A 209 1.44 13.61 -3.87
CA PRO A 209 1.32 14.55 -2.75
C PRO A 209 1.13 13.91 -1.37
N GLU A 210 0.32 12.85 -1.28
CA GLU A 210 0.10 12.07 -0.04
C GLU A 210 1.42 11.61 0.63
N TYR A 211 2.46 11.36 -0.17
CA TYR A 211 3.73 10.81 0.30
C TYR A 211 4.85 11.84 0.42
N CYS A 212 4.58 13.12 0.18
CA CYS A 212 5.58 14.18 0.24
C CYS A 212 5.44 14.99 1.54
N LYS A 213 6.10 14.55 2.62
CA LYS A 213 5.98 15.20 3.94
C LYS A 213 7.02 16.29 4.19
N PHE A 214 8.08 16.36 3.39
CA PHE A 214 9.04 17.46 3.48
C PHE A 214 8.56 18.67 2.67
N ARG A 215 8.52 19.84 3.30
CA ARG A 215 8.35 21.09 2.57
C ARG A 215 9.59 21.30 1.71
N VAL A 216 9.42 21.21 0.39
CA VAL A 216 10.43 21.76 -0.52
C VAL A 216 10.46 23.25 -0.24
N SER A 217 11.50 23.72 0.45
CA SER A 217 11.80 25.15 0.45
C SER A 217 12.05 25.53 -1.01
N LEU A 218 11.07 26.14 -1.66
CA LEU A 218 11.16 26.70 -3.01
C LEU A 218 12.08 27.94 -3.01
N THR A 219 13.29 27.80 -2.49
CA THR A 219 14.34 28.82 -2.43
C THR A 219 15.65 28.34 -3.05
N HIS A 220 15.60 27.45 -4.03
CA HIS A 220 16.66 27.36 -5.02
C HIS A 220 16.13 27.63 -6.43
N ARG A 221 16.13 28.94 -6.70
CA ARG A 221 16.19 29.64 -7.98
C ARG A 221 16.61 28.75 -9.15
N SER A 222 15.78 28.83 -10.18
CA SER A 222 16.18 28.90 -11.58
C SER A 222 17.46 29.73 -11.76
N HIS A 223 18.62 29.09 -11.86
CA HIS A 223 19.82 29.65 -12.49
C HIS A 223 20.80 28.50 -12.81
N TYR A 224 20.55 27.78 -13.90
CA TYR A 224 21.64 27.37 -14.76
C TYR A 224 21.50 28.16 -16.05
N TYR A 225 22.04 29.38 -16.02
CA TYR A 225 22.48 30.03 -17.25
C TYR A 225 23.67 29.23 -17.75
N GLY A 226 23.61 28.79 -19.01
CA GLY A 226 24.79 28.33 -19.69
C GLY A 226 25.85 29.43 -19.72
N GLN A 227 27.11 29.04 -19.60
CA GLN A 227 28.21 29.79 -20.18
C GLN A 227 29.28 28.80 -20.68
N ARG A 228 29.40 28.83 -22.01
CA ARG A 228 30.54 28.59 -22.92
C ARG A 228 31.29 27.27 -22.85
#